data_AF-A0A0R1JMY1-F1
#
_entry.id   AF-A0A0R1JMY1-F1
#
_cell.length_a   1.000
_cell.length_b   1.000
_cell.length_c   1.000
_cell.angle_alpha   90.00
_cell.angle_beta   90.00
_cell.angle_gamma   90.00
#
_symmetry.space_group_name_H-M   'P 1'
#
loop_
_entity.id
_entity.type
_entity.pdbx_description
1 polymer ?
#
loop_
_entity_poly.entity_id
_entity_poly.type
_entity_poly.pdbx_seq_one_letter_code
_entity_poly.pdbx_strand_id
1 'polypeptide(L)'
;MGPIEHTIFDTERAQRSVGGVYPMGTFVNLTPSDFDQTRTQLYPTRESLGFLNALRERRGTPVLTPTFFRSHPNRNRFITNTRGTVQELTDRYHRAFKVSAQGAELLDPWGNTASNHTLELTEVVDDQGSLYYVFAGGFPMIECKSDQLVNYRQNPYHQNVFTLNPMGGIIYHEASLQALVLALAQDYFHRELTPDQIVDHTKLQVVTSPFYRQGGLMVKQGTSPIRRLATVIKVVATWTPIEVL
;
A
#
# COMPACT_ATOMS: atom_id res chain seq x y z
N MET A 1 26.09 11.02 -1.75
CA MET A 1 24.96 11.20 -2.68
C MET A 1 23.79 11.72 -1.86
N GLY A 2 23.10 12.76 -2.33
CA GLY A 2 21.90 13.28 -1.66
C GLY A 2 20.70 12.34 -1.81
N PRO A 3 19.57 12.62 -1.13
CA PRO A 3 18.36 11.85 -1.31
C PRO A 3 17.86 11.95 -2.75
N ILE A 4 17.38 10.84 -3.31
CA ILE A 4 16.72 10.80 -4.62
C ILE A 4 15.25 11.15 -4.39
N GLU A 5 14.77 12.21 -5.03
CA GLU A 5 13.37 12.64 -4.99
C GLU A 5 12.84 12.74 -6.42
N HIS A 6 11.80 11.98 -6.75
CA HIS A 6 11.15 12.04 -8.05
C HIS A 6 10.01 13.04 -8.01
N THR A 7 9.91 13.88 -9.04
CA THR A 7 9.02 15.04 -9.06
C THR A 7 7.84 14.87 -10.03
N ILE A 8 7.58 13.66 -10.56
CA ILE A 8 6.59 13.45 -11.62
C ILE A 8 5.18 13.79 -11.13
N PHE A 9 4.88 13.47 -9.86
CA PHE A 9 3.56 13.73 -9.25
C PHE A 9 3.59 14.76 -8.12
N ASP A 10 4.59 15.65 -8.10
CA ASP A 10 4.73 16.68 -7.06
C ASP A 10 3.52 17.61 -6.98
N THR A 11 2.94 18.00 -8.12
CA THR A 11 1.77 18.88 -8.13
C THR A 11 0.59 18.22 -7.44
N GLU A 12 0.38 16.93 -7.67
CA GLU A 12 -0.68 16.16 -7.03
C GLU A 12 -0.39 15.96 -5.54
N ARG A 13 0.86 15.68 -5.15
CA ARG A 13 1.24 15.58 -3.74
C ARG A 13 1.04 16.89 -3.01
N ALA A 14 1.43 18.01 -3.61
CA ALA A 14 1.29 19.36 -3.06
C ALA A 14 -0.17 19.71 -2.71
N GLN A 15 -1.15 19.23 -3.48
CA GLN A 15 -2.58 19.42 -3.19
C GLN A 15 -3.04 18.76 -1.87
N ARG A 16 -2.27 17.79 -1.36
CA ARG A 16 -2.53 17.07 -0.10
C ARG A 16 -1.41 17.26 0.92
N SER A 17 -0.46 18.15 0.66
CA SER A 17 0.57 18.51 1.63
C SER A 17 -0.01 19.41 2.70
N VAL A 18 0.48 19.27 3.94
CA VAL A 18 0.13 20.15 5.05
C VAL A 18 1.41 20.80 5.57
N GLY A 19 1.46 22.14 5.50
CA GLY A 19 2.67 22.89 5.83
C GLY A 19 3.86 22.54 4.93
N GLY A 20 3.59 22.25 3.65
CA GLY A 20 4.61 21.83 2.67
C GLY A 20 5.04 20.36 2.79
N VAL A 21 4.54 19.61 3.78
CA VAL A 21 4.90 18.20 3.99
C VAL A 21 3.77 17.30 3.51
N TYR A 22 4.08 16.30 2.69
CA TYR A 22 3.13 15.25 2.33
C TYR A 22 2.96 14.29 3.52
N PRO A 23 1.83 14.30 4.24
CA PRO A 23 1.73 13.69 5.57
C PRO A 23 1.42 12.20 5.47
N MET A 24 2.27 11.47 4.75
CA MET A 24 2.20 10.02 4.56
C MET A 24 2.68 9.30 5.81
N GLY A 25 1.91 8.29 6.23
CA GLY A 25 2.36 7.32 7.21
C GLY A 25 2.02 5.91 6.77
N THR A 26 2.85 4.98 7.23
CA THR A 26 2.70 3.54 7.05
C THR A 26 1.84 2.98 8.18
N PHE A 27 0.82 2.21 7.80
CA PHE A 27 -0.13 1.56 8.71
C PHE A 27 -0.22 0.07 8.40
N VAL A 28 -0.22 -0.78 9.42
CA VAL A 28 -0.22 -2.23 9.29
C VAL A 28 -1.28 -2.89 10.18
N ASN A 29 -1.72 -4.07 9.79
CA ASN A 29 -2.33 -5.06 10.67
C ASN A 29 -1.72 -6.43 10.32
N LEU A 30 -1.07 -7.05 11.31
CA LEU A 30 -0.31 -8.29 11.17
C LEU A 30 -1.00 -9.46 11.89
N THR A 31 -2.26 -9.29 12.32
CA THR A 31 -3.03 -10.26 13.09
C THR A 31 -4.02 -10.96 12.16
N PRO A 32 -3.79 -12.23 11.76
CA PRO A 32 -4.66 -12.90 10.79
C PRO A 32 -6.13 -12.96 11.21
N SER A 33 -6.43 -13.16 12.50
CA SER A 33 -7.81 -13.24 13.01
C SER A 33 -8.61 -11.93 12.88
N ASP A 34 -7.94 -10.79 12.72
CA ASP A 34 -8.64 -9.51 12.52
C ASP A 34 -9.29 -9.42 11.13
N PHE A 35 -8.84 -10.24 10.18
CA PHE A 35 -9.36 -10.26 8.81
C PHE A 35 -10.55 -11.21 8.60
N ASP A 36 -10.95 -11.97 9.63
CA ASP A 36 -12.23 -12.69 9.63
C ASP A 36 -13.43 -11.72 9.71
N GLN A 37 -13.17 -10.48 10.11
CA GLN A 37 -14.16 -9.40 10.21
C GLN A 37 -14.32 -8.67 8.86
N THR A 38 -15.42 -7.92 8.71
CA THR A 38 -15.65 -7.11 7.48
C THR A 38 -14.78 -5.86 7.42
N ARG A 39 -14.35 -5.38 8.58
CA ARG A 39 -13.64 -4.12 8.76
C ARG A 39 -12.46 -4.39 9.66
N THR A 40 -11.27 -4.17 9.14
CA THR A 40 -10.03 -4.38 9.87
C THR A 40 -9.40 -3.03 10.14
N GLN A 41 -8.96 -2.81 11.38
CA GLN A 41 -8.27 -1.58 11.76
C GLN A 41 -6.79 -1.71 11.40
N LEU A 42 -6.24 -0.73 10.69
CA LEU A 42 -4.81 -0.59 10.49
C LEU A 42 -4.23 0.35 11.55
N TYR A 43 -3.03 0.06 12.04
CA TYR A 43 -2.34 0.84 13.07
C TYR A 43 -1.04 1.40 12.51
N PRO A 44 -0.67 2.66 12.83
CA PRO A 44 0.57 3.24 12.32
C PRO A 44 1.77 2.48 12.89
N THR A 45 2.83 2.36 12.08
CA THR A 45 4.13 1.91 12.60
C THR A 45 4.67 2.92 13.63
N ARG A 46 5.68 2.53 14.42
CA ARG A 46 6.27 3.41 15.44
C ARG A 46 6.81 4.70 14.81
N GLU A 47 7.50 4.58 13.68
CA GLU A 47 8.06 5.68 12.91
C GLU A 47 6.96 6.61 12.40
N SER A 48 5.91 6.03 11.81
CA SER A 48 4.76 6.77 11.29
C SER A 48 4.02 7.50 12.40
N LEU A 49 3.83 6.85 13.55
CA LEU A 49 3.21 7.47 14.72
C LEU A 49 4.01 8.69 15.20
N GLY A 50 5.33 8.57 15.30
CA GLY A 50 6.23 9.66 15.68
C GLY A 50 6.18 10.83 14.70
N PHE A 51 6.34 10.54 13.40
CA PHE A 51 6.29 11.54 12.34
C PHE A 51 4.94 12.27 12.29
N LEU A 52 3.85 11.52 12.26
CA LEU A 52 2.50 12.11 12.16
C LEU A 52 2.16 12.92 13.42
N ASN A 53 2.54 12.46 14.62
CA ASN A 53 2.30 13.22 15.85
C ASN A 53 3.10 14.52 15.87
N ALA A 54 4.37 14.52 15.43
CA ALA A 54 5.15 15.75 15.31
C ALA A 54 4.49 16.75 14.34
N LEU A 55 3.92 16.29 13.21
CA LEU A 55 3.14 17.14 12.31
C LEU A 55 1.85 17.65 12.96
N ARG A 56 1.17 16.82 13.75
CA ARG A 56 -0.09 17.19 14.43
C ARG A 56 0.13 18.22 15.54
N GLU A 57 1.20 18.08 16.30
CA GLU A 57 1.62 19.02 17.34
C GLU A 57 1.93 20.40 16.75
N ARG A 58 2.69 20.47 15.66
CA ARG A 58 2.96 21.73 14.94
C ARG A 58 1.69 22.44 14.45
N ARG A 59 0.60 21.70 14.25
CA ARG A 59 -0.69 22.21 13.78
C ARG A 59 -1.68 22.47 14.92
N GLY A 60 -1.33 22.16 16.17
CA GLY A 60 -2.25 22.23 17.31
C GLY A 60 -3.43 21.24 17.21
N THR A 61 -3.23 20.09 16.55
CA THR A 61 -4.27 19.06 16.38
C THR A 61 -4.06 17.88 17.33
N PRO A 62 -5.12 17.18 17.79
CA PRO A 62 -4.97 16.06 18.73
C PRO A 62 -4.09 14.95 18.15
N VAL A 63 -3.06 14.53 18.90
CA VAL A 63 -2.15 13.45 18.50
C VAL A 63 -2.86 12.10 18.36
N LEU A 64 -2.31 11.25 17.50
CA LEU A 64 -2.73 9.86 17.34
C LEU A 64 -2.29 9.07 18.57
N THR A 65 -3.24 8.35 19.17
CA THR A 65 -3.03 7.48 20.34
C THR A 65 -3.75 6.16 20.12
N PRO A 66 -3.45 5.08 20.87
CA PRO A 66 -4.26 3.86 20.81
C PRO A 66 -5.76 4.11 21.02
N THR A 67 -6.10 5.10 21.87
CA THR A 67 -7.49 5.50 22.12
C THR A 67 -8.11 6.20 20.92
N PHE A 68 -7.34 6.99 20.16
CA PHE A 68 -7.80 7.62 18.92
C PHE A 68 -8.40 6.58 17.96
N PHE A 69 -7.71 5.46 17.74
CA PHE A 69 -8.17 4.40 16.84
C PHE A 69 -9.40 3.63 17.35
N ARG A 70 -9.64 3.62 18.67
CA ARG A 70 -10.79 2.92 19.27
C ARG A 70 -12.06 3.77 19.31
N SER A 71 -11.95 5.07 19.63
CA SER A 71 -13.11 5.88 20.03
C SER A 71 -13.39 7.11 19.18
N HIS A 72 -12.54 7.47 18.20
CA HIS A 72 -12.78 8.70 17.42
C HIS A 72 -13.74 8.51 16.24
N PRO A 73 -14.52 9.56 15.89
CA PRO A 73 -15.39 9.58 14.70
C PRO A 73 -14.61 9.39 13.39
N ASN A 74 -13.30 9.64 13.40
CA ASN A 74 -12.41 9.48 12.26
C ASN A 74 -11.72 8.09 12.19
N ARG A 75 -12.04 7.14 13.07
CA ARG A 75 -11.46 5.78 13.05
C ARG A 75 -11.59 5.10 11.69
N ASN A 76 -12.70 5.35 10.99
CA ASN A 76 -13.01 4.74 9.70
C ASN A 76 -12.01 5.11 8.59
N ARG A 77 -11.21 6.17 8.79
CA ARG A 77 -10.19 6.60 7.83
C ARG A 77 -8.99 5.65 7.77
N PHE A 78 -8.81 4.81 8.79
CA PHE A 78 -7.71 3.84 8.88
C PHE A 78 -8.24 2.41 8.92
N ILE A 79 -9.45 2.19 8.38
CA ILE A 79 -10.08 0.87 8.28
C ILE A 79 -9.99 0.38 6.84
N THR A 80 -9.74 -0.91 6.68
CA THR A 80 -9.70 -1.64 5.41
C THR A 80 -10.82 -2.69 5.35
N ASN A 81 -11.13 -3.14 4.14
CA ASN A 81 -12.03 -4.27 3.89
C ASN A 81 -11.45 -5.14 2.78
N THR A 82 -11.03 -6.35 3.15
CA THR A 82 -10.34 -7.29 2.26
C THR A 82 -11.27 -8.34 1.64
N ARG A 83 -12.57 -8.35 1.97
CA ARG A 83 -13.50 -9.37 1.46
C ARG A 83 -13.58 -9.40 -0.06
N GLY A 84 -13.61 -8.22 -0.68
CA GLY A 84 -13.64 -8.12 -2.13
C GLY A 84 -12.34 -8.61 -2.78
N THR A 85 -11.19 -8.41 -2.11
CA THR A 85 -9.90 -8.95 -2.54
C THR A 85 -9.90 -10.48 -2.47
N VAL A 86 -10.34 -11.05 -1.35
CA VAL A 86 -10.43 -12.51 -1.17
C VAL A 86 -11.38 -13.14 -2.19
N GLN A 87 -12.54 -12.50 -2.42
CA GLN A 87 -13.51 -12.97 -3.41
C GLN A 87 -12.92 -12.97 -4.82
N GLU A 88 -12.30 -11.86 -5.25
CA GLU A 88 -11.68 -11.76 -6.58
C GLU A 88 -10.60 -12.83 -6.80
N LEU A 89 -9.78 -13.11 -5.79
CA LEU A 89 -8.77 -14.16 -5.86
C LEU A 89 -9.40 -15.56 -5.91
N THR A 90 -10.44 -15.79 -5.12
CA THR A 90 -11.18 -17.05 -5.09
C THR A 90 -11.81 -17.33 -6.45
N ASP A 91 -12.43 -16.33 -7.06
CA ASP A 91 -13.06 -16.44 -8.38
C ASP A 91 -12.02 -16.66 -9.48
N ARG A 92 -10.85 -16.00 -9.39
CA ARG A 92 -9.77 -16.10 -10.38
C ARG A 92 -9.01 -17.42 -10.34
N TYR A 93 -8.68 -17.92 -9.16
CA TYR A 93 -7.82 -19.09 -8.98
C TYR A 93 -8.58 -20.35 -8.57
N HIS A 94 -9.89 -20.26 -8.32
CA HIS A 94 -10.74 -21.36 -7.87
C HIS A 94 -10.19 -22.06 -6.61
N ARG A 95 -9.71 -21.27 -5.65
CA ARG A 95 -9.13 -21.71 -4.38
C ARG A 95 -9.65 -20.87 -3.22
N ALA A 96 -9.64 -21.42 -2.02
CA ALA A 96 -9.92 -20.63 -0.82
C ALA A 96 -8.69 -19.79 -0.46
N PHE A 97 -8.92 -18.52 -0.11
CA PHE A 97 -7.88 -17.60 0.33
C PHE A 97 -8.20 -17.02 1.70
N LYS A 98 -7.15 -16.70 2.46
CA LYS A 98 -7.22 -15.92 3.69
C LYS A 98 -6.19 -14.81 3.68
N VAL A 99 -6.50 -13.70 4.34
CA VAL A 99 -5.52 -12.63 4.56
C VAL A 99 -4.73 -12.94 5.81
N SER A 100 -3.40 -12.88 5.72
CA SER A 100 -2.50 -13.02 6.88
C SER A 100 -2.04 -11.67 7.40
N ALA A 101 -1.85 -10.68 6.53
CA ALA A 101 -1.40 -9.35 6.90
C ALA A 101 -1.81 -8.30 5.86
N GLN A 102 -1.89 -7.04 6.28
CA GLN A 102 -2.07 -5.91 5.38
C GLN A 102 -1.23 -4.71 5.83
N GLY A 103 -0.57 -4.06 4.90
CA GLY A 103 0.12 -2.79 5.08
C GLY A 103 -0.39 -1.75 4.09
N ALA A 104 -0.36 -0.48 4.48
CA ALA A 104 -0.85 0.62 3.67
C ALA A 104 -0.10 1.92 3.93
N GLU A 105 0.05 2.74 2.90
CA GLU A 105 0.39 4.16 3.03
C GLU A 105 -0.88 5.00 2.98
N LEU A 106 -1.11 5.79 4.02
CA LEU A 106 -2.28 6.63 4.19
C LEU A 106 -1.86 8.05 4.60
N LEU A 107 -2.60 9.06 4.14
CA LEU A 107 -2.32 10.45 4.49
C LEU A 107 -3.08 10.89 5.75
N ASP A 108 -2.43 11.62 6.65
CA ASP A 108 -3.12 12.29 7.75
C ASP A 108 -3.51 13.74 7.37
N PRO A 109 -4.81 14.14 7.37
CA PRO A 109 -5.93 13.48 8.03
C PRO A 109 -6.87 12.68 7.11
N TRP A 110 -6.56 12.50 5.83
CA TRP A 110 -7.51 11.93 4.86
C TRP A 110 -7.76 10.41 5.00
N GLY A 111 -6.75 9.66 5.42
CA GLY A 111 -6.75 8.20 5.44
C GLY A 111 -7.14 7.59 4.10
N ASN A 112 -7.95 6.54 4.15
CA ASN A 112 -8.45 5.76 3.01
C ASN A 112 -9.42 6.52 2.07
N THR A 113 -9.79 7.77 2.39
CA THR A 113 -10.73 8.55 1.57
C THR A 113 -10.07 9.21 0.36
N ALA A 114 -8.75 9.40 0.38
CA ALA A 114 -7.97 9.94 -0.72
C ALA A 114 -7.41 8.81 -1.59
N SER A 115 -8.26 8.09 -2.33
CA SER A 115 -7.90 6.84 -3.03
C SER A 115 -6.71 6.94 -4.00
N ASN A 116 -6.48 8.10 -4.65
CA ASN A 116 -5.31 8.31 -5.51
C ASN A 116 -4.02 8.60 -4.71
N HIS A 117 -4.15 8.79 -3.41
CA HIS A 117 -3.08 9.03 -2.44
C HIS A 117 -3.08 7.93 -1.38
N THR A 118 -3.41 6.69 -1.77
CA THR A 118 -3.21 5.52 -0.93
C THR A 118 -2.41 4.48 -1.68
N LEU A 119 -1.71 3.64 -0.93
CA LEU A 119 -1.05 2.43 -1.39
C LEU A 119 -1.39 1.34 -0.40
N GLU A 120 -1.70 0.14 -0.86
CA GLU A 120 -2.00 -1.02 -0.04
C GLU A 120 -1.27 -2.23 -0.58
N LEU A 121 -0.77 -3.04 0.35
CA LEU A 121 -0.24 -4.37 0.09
C LEU A 121 -0.94 -5.34 1.05
N THR A 122 -1.55 -6.39 0.51
CA THR A 122 -2.21 -7.44 1.29
C THR A 122 -1.47 -8.76 1.07
N GLU A 123 -0.99 -9.38 2.14
CA GLU A 123 -0.48 -10.75 2.12
C GLU A 123 -1.67 -11.70 2.27
N VAL A 124 -1.81 -12.61 1.30
CA VAL A 124 -2.86 -13.62 1.29
C VAL A 124 -2.26 -15.01 1.08
N VAL A 125 -2.91 -15.99 1.67
CA VAL A 125 -2.47 -17.39 1.69
C VAL A 125 -3.59 -18.23 1.10
N ASP A 126 -3.26 -19.11 0.15
CA ASP A 126 -4.22 -20.11 -0.33
C ASP A 126 -4.30 -21.33 0.61
N ASP A 127 -5.25 -22.22 0.34
CA ASP A 127 -5.46 -23.47 1.08
C ASP A 127 -4.27 -24.45 1.03
N GLN A 128 -3.29 -24.22 0.16
CA GLN A 128 -2.05 -24.99 0.07
C GLN A 128 -0.88 -24.31 0.78
N GLY A 129 -1.10 -23.15 1.41
CA GLY A 129 -0.05 -22.39 2.10
C GLY A 129 0.79 -21.51 1.16
N SER A 130 0.40 -21.37 -0.11
CA SER A 130 1.11 -20.53 -1.08
C SER A 130 0.87 -19.06 -0.79
N LEU A 131 1.92 -18.25 -0.85
CA LEU A 131 1.86 -16.81 -0.62
C LEU A 131 1.56 -16.01 -1.88
N TYR A 132 0.66 -15.04 -1.74
CA TYR A 132 0.38 -14.02 -2.73
C TYR A 132 0.37 -12.64 -2.09
N TYR A 133 0.73 -11.65 -2.90
CA TYR A 133 0.76 -10.24 -2.55
C TYR A 133 -0.17 -9.49 -3.48
N VAL A 134 -1.24 -8.93 -2.93
CA VAL A 134 -2.16 -8.06 -3.65
C VAL A 134 -1.76 -6.62 -3.40
N PHE A 135 -1.25 -5.99 -4.45
CA PHE A 135 -0.84 -4.60 -4.44
C PHE A 135 -1.89 -3.73 -5.11
N ALA A 136 -2.20 -2.58 -4.53
CA ALA A 136 -2.92 -1.54 -5.23
C ALA A 136 -2.58 -0.14 -4.69
N GLY A 137 -2.30 0.81 -5.57
CA GLY A 137 -1.88 2.16 -5.15
C GLY A 137 -2.10 3.24 -6.20
N GLY A 138 -2.19 4.48 -5.76
CA GLY A 138 -2.25 5.66 -6.63
C GLY A 138 -0.86 6.19 -6.98
N PHE A 139 -0.68 6.68 -8.21
CA PHE A 139 0.65 7.06 -8.75
C PHE A 139 1.42 8.02 -7.84
N PRO A 140 0.82 9.11 -7.30
CA PRO A 140 1.55 10.00 -6.37
C PRO A 140 2.03 9.29 -5.10
N MET A 141 1.26 8.32 -4.60
CA MET A 141 1.66 7.55 -3.42
C MET A 141 2.72 6.50 -3.75
N ILE A 142 2.61 5.85 -4.91
CA ILE A 142 3.59 4.88 -5.41
C ILE A 142 4.95 5.55 -5.59
N GLU A 143 4.99 6.71 -6.25
CA GLU A 143 6.24 7.48 -6.41
C GLU A 143 6.79 7.90 -5.04
N CYS A 144 5.98 8.50 -4.17
CA CYS A 144 6.45 8.94 -2.85
C CYS A 144 7.03 7.78 -2.00
N LYS A 145 6.36 6.62 -1.98
CA LYS A 145 6.85 5.46 -1.25
C LYS A 145 8.11 4.86 -1.90
N SER A 146 8.16 4.83 -3.23
CA SER A 146 9.36 4.46 -3.99
C SER A 146 10.55 5.33 -3.55
N ASP A 147 10.37 6.65 -3.49
CA ASP A 147 11.42 7.60 -3.07
C ASP A 147 11.84 7.37 -1.62
N GLN A 148 10.88 7.17 -0.72
CA GLN A 148 11.15 6.88 0.68
C GLN A 148 12.02 5.62 0.83
N LEU A 149 11.69 4.54 0.10
CA LEU A 149 12.42 3.28 0.17
C LEU A 149 13.81 3.38 -0.46
N VAL A 150 13.97 4.08 -1.60
CA VAL A 150 15.28 4.32 -2.22
C VAL A 150 16.23 5.04 -1.27
N ASN A 151 15.70 5.95 -0.45
CA ASN A 151 16.48 6.72 0.52
C ASN A 151 16.71 5.99 1.85
N TYR A 152 16.03 4.87 2.09
CA TYR A 152 16.26 4.03 3.25
C TYR A 152 17.49 3.14 3.01
N ARG A 153 18.62 3.46 3.64
CA ARG A 153 19.94 2.85 3.38
C ARG A 153 19.99 1.32 3.46
N GLN A 154 19.04 0.68 4.13
CA GLN A 154 18.98 -0.76 4.32
C GLN A 154 17.97 -1.45 3.38
N ASN A 155 17.26 -0.70 2.52
CA ASN A 155 16.34 -1.30 1.56
C ASN A 155 17.07 -1.65 0.24
N PRO A 156 16.89 -2.85 -0.32
CA PRO A 156 17.48 -3.23 -1.61
C PRO A 156 16.83 -2.54 -2.82
N TYR A 157 15.77 -1.77 -2.62
CA TYR A 157 15.02 -1.11 -3.69
C TYR A 157 15.69 0.18 -4.17
N HIS A 158 16.13 0.20 -5.42
CA HIS A 158 16.81 1.34 -6.06
C HIS A 158 16.27 1.68 -7.46
N GLN A 159 15.01 1.33 -7.73
CA GLN A 159 14.41 1.46 -9.05
C GLN A 159 13.31 2.52 -9.07
N ASN A 160 12.94 2.96 -10.28
CA ASN A 160 11.89 3.95 -10.50
C ASN A 160 10.69 3.28 -11.15
N VAL A 161 9.55 3.26 -10.47
CA VAL A 161 8.30 2.75 -11.07
C VAL A 161 7.86 3.62 -12.25
N PHE A 162 8.13 4.93 -12.18
CA PHE A 162 7.77 5.90 -13.20
C PHE A 162 8.99 6.69 -13.68
N THR A 163 9.02 6.98 -14.98
CA THR A 163 10.00 7.89 -15.59
C THR A 163 9.30 8.76 -16.63
N LEU A 164 9.96 9.83 -17.08
CA LEU A 164 9.46 10.65 -18.18
C LEU A 164 10.18 10.28 -19.48
N ASN A 165 9.43 10.19 -20.58
CA ASN A 165 9.99 10.15 -21.91
C ASN A 165 10.45 11.56 -22.36
N PRO A 166 11.21 11.69 -23.46
CA PRO A 166 11.69 13.00 -23.94
C PRO A 166 10.58 14.01 -24.29
N MET A 167 9.34 13.55 -24.49
CA MET A 167 8.17 14.38 -24.78
C MET A 167 7.35 14.72 -23.52
N GLY A 168 7.81 14.34 -22.32
CA GLY A 168 7.11 14.55 -21.06
C GLY A 168 5.98 13.55 -20.77
N GLY A 169 5.86 12.48 -21.56
CA GLY A 169 4.94 11.38 -21.29
C GLY A 169 5.46 10.45 -20.19
N ILE A 170 4.58 9.96 -19.33
CA ILE A 170 4.93 9.06 -18.23
C ILE A 170 5.12 7.64 -18.78
N ILE A 171 6.30 7.07 -18.53
CA ILE A 171 6.63 5.66 -18.75
C ILE A 171 6.52 4.91 -17.42
N TYR A 172 5.85 3.76 -17.45
CA TYR A 172 5.74 2.84 -16.32
C TYR A 172 6.68 1.64 -16.52
N HIS A 173 7.32 1.21 -15.43
CA HIS A 173 8.25 0.07 -15.40
C HIS A 173 7.69 -1.08 -14.54
N GLU A 174 7.23 -2.14 -15.19
CA GLU A 174 6.59 -3.28 -14.52
C GLU A 174 7.53 -4.03 -13.57
N ALA A 175 8.77 -4.30 -14.00
CA ALA A 175 9.78 -4.94 -13.16
C ALA A 175 10.09 -4.12 -11.91
N SER A 176 10.07 -2.79 -12.01
CA SER A 176 10.27 -1.90 -10.88
C SER A 176 9.07 -1.89 -9.93
N LEU A 177 7.84 -2.04 -10.44
CA LEU A 177 6.68 -2.24 -9.58
C LEU A 177 6.78 -3.57 -8.81
N GLN A 178 7.21 -4.65 -9.47
CA GLN A 178 7.40 -5.95 -8.81
C GLN A 178 8.46 -5.84 -7.70
N ALA A 179 9.59 -5.20 -7.98
CA ALA A 179 10.62 -4.93 -6.98
C ALA A 179 10.09 -4.08 -5.81
N LEU A 180 9.24 -3.08 -6.08
CA LEU A 180 8.57 -2.28 -5.05
C LEU A 180 7.67 -3.15 -4.18
N VAL A 181 6.87 -4.05 -4.77
CA VAL A 181 6.00 -4.96 -4.01
C VAL A 181 6.80 -5.85 -3.06
N LEU A 182 7.93 -6.41 -3.50
CA LEU A 182 8.79 -7.22 -2.63
C LEU A 182 9.43 -6.38 -1.52
N ALA A 183 9.87 -5.16 -1.83
CA ALA A 183 10.43 -4.23 -0.85
C ALA A 183 9.39 -3.82 0.21
N LEU A 184 8.13 -3.67 -0.19
CA LEU A 184 7.02 -3.43 0.73
C LEU A 184 6.69 -4.65 1.58
N ALA A 185 6.80 -5.87 1.03
CA ALA A 185 6.63 -7.08 1.82
C ALA A 185 7.72 -7.21 2.91
N GLN A 186 8.95 -6.78 2.61
CA GLN A 186 10.02 -6.68 3.60
C GLN A 186 9.72 -5.59 4.64
N ASP A 187 9.34 -4.40 4.20
CA ASP A 187 9.07 -3.23 5.07
C ASP A 187 7.87 -3.47 6.00
N TYR A 188 6.79 -4.04 5.49
CA TYR A 188 5.53 -4.19 6.22
C TYR A 188 5.43 -5.50 7.00
N PHE A 189 5.96 -6.59 6.43
CA PHE A 189 5.71 -7.95 6.90
C PHE A 189 6.99 -8.72 7.25
N HIS A 190 8.15 -8.07 7.14
CA HIS A 190 9.46 -8.67 7.40
C HIS A 190 9.72 -9.92 6.54
N ARG A 191 9.22 -9.90 5.29
CA ARG A 191 9.44 -10.96 4.30
C ARG A 191 10.65 -10.63 3.45
N GLU A 192 11.73 -11.39 3.60
CA GLU A 192 12.91 -11.27 2.75
C GLU A 192 12.67 -12.01 1.44
N LEU A 193 12.14 -11.31 0.44
CA LEU A 193 11.82 -11.87 -0.86
C LEU A 193 12.69 -11.28 -1.97
N THR A 194 13.07 -12.13 -2.94
CA THR A 194 13.86 -11.77 -4.11
C THR A 194 13.07 -11.97 -5.41
N PRO A 195 13.41 -11.25 -6.50
CA PRO A 195 12.66 -11.34 -7.76
C PRO A 195 12.55 -12.74 -8.37
N ASP A 196 13.55 -13.60 -8.17
CA ASP A 196 13.56 -14.99 -8.64
C ASP A 196 12.54 -15.89 -7.92
N GLN A 197 12.00 -15.44 -6.79
CA GLN A 197 10.92 -16.14 -6.08
C GLN A 197 9.54 -15.81 -6.63
N ILE A 198 9.39 -14.87 -7.57
CA ILE A 198 8.12 -14.59 -8.24
C ILE A 198 7.82 -15.73 -9.23
N VAL A 199 6.72 -16.45 -9.00
CA VAL A 199 6.29 -17.56 -9.88
C VAL A 199 5.22 -17.16 -10.87
N ASP A 200 4.40 -16.18 -10.49
CA ASP A 200 3.30 -15.70 -11.30
C ASP A 200 2.99 -14.25 -10.91
N HIS A 201 2.55 -13.46 -11.87
CA HIS A 201 1.99 -12.15 -11.60
C HIS A 201 0.89 -11.83 -12.59
N THR A 202 -0.17 -11.20 -12.09
CA THR A 202 -1.25 -10.76 -12.95
C THR A 202 -0.84 -9.47 -13.65
N LYS A 203 -1.13 -9.35 -14.94
CA LYS A 203 -0.94 -8.11 -15.68
C LYS A 203 -1.62 -6.94 -14.96
N LEU A 204 -0.97 -5.79 -15.02
CA LEU A 204 -1.39 -4.53 -14.43
C LEU A 204 -2.86 -4.21 -14.73
N GLN A 205 -3.60 -3.85 -13.68
CA GLN A 205 -4.99 -3.43 -13.79
C GLN A 205 -5.13 -1.96 -13.36
N VAL A 206 -5.84 -1.16 -14.17
CA VAL A 206 -6.27 0.19 -13.78
C VAL A 206 -7.53 0.06 -12.93
N VAL A 207 -7.53 0.64 -11.73
CA VAL A 207 -8.62 0.48 -10.75
C VAL A 207 -9.28 1.80 -10.43
N THR A 208 -10.62 1.83 -10.51
CA THR A 208 -11.39 3.08 -10.46
C THR A 208 -12.09 3.36 -9.13
N SER A 209 -12.23 2.35 -8.27
CA SER A 209 -13.02 2.45 -7.04
C SER A 209 -12.16 2.75 -5.80
N PRO A 210 -12.59 3.63 -4.87
CA PRO A 210 -12.02 3.63 -3.52
C PRO A 210 -12.31 2.27 -2.89
N PHE A 211 -11.32 1.68 -2.21
CA PHE A 211 -11.42 0.33 -1.63
C PHE A 211 -12.63 0.12 -0.72
N TYR A 212 -13.16 1.21 -0.14
CA TYR A 212 -14.30 1.19 0.77
C TYR A 212 -15.67 0.95 0.10
N ARG A 213 -15.82 1.05 -1.22
CA ARG A 213 -17.12 0.79 -1.88
C ARG A 213 -17.29 -0.69 -2.21
N GLN A 214 -17.83 -1.45 -1.24
CA GLN A 214 -18.66 -2.67 -1.32
C GLN A 214 -18.50 -3.72 -2.47
N GLY A 215 -17.47 -3.68 -3.31
CA GLY A 215 -17.44 -4.46 -4.55
C GLY A 215 -16.06 -4.94 -4.99
N GLY A 216 -15.08 -4.97 -4.08
CA GLY A 216 -13.74 -5.41 -4.42
C GLY A 216 -13.05 -4.54 -5.47
N LEU A 217 -12.00 -5.10 -6.03
CA LEU A 217 -11.12 -4.45 -6.98
C LEU A 217 -11.83 -4.38 -8.35
N MET A 218 -12.67 -3.36 -8.56
CA MET A 218 -13.37 -3.18 -9.83
C MET A 218 -12.40 -2.74 -10.92
N VAL A 219 -12.02 -3.68 -11.79
CA VAL A 219 -11.31 -3.42 -13.04
C VAL A 219 -12.30 -2.86 -14.04
N LYS A 220 -12.20 -1.57 -14.40
CA LYS A 220 -12.92 -1.02 -15.55
C LYS A 220 -11.93 -0.81 -16.68
N GLN A 221 -12.13 -1.49 -17.81
CA GLN A 221 -11.55 -1.04 -19.08
C GLN A 221 -12.28 0.22 -19.53
N GLY A 222 -11.58 1.36 -19.57
CA GLY A 222 -12.14 2.63 -20.04
C GLY A 222 -11.16 3.80 -19.93
N THR A 223 -11.37 4.81 -20.77
CA THR A 223 -10.58 6.04 -20.91
C THR A 223 -10.85 7.05 -19.79
N SER A 224 -10.75 6.62 -18.54
CA SER A 224 -10.80 7.54 -17.41
C SER A 224 -9.36 7.98 -17.05
N PRO A 225 -9.11 9.22 -16.62
CA PRO A 225 -7.76 9.71 -16.26
C PRO A 225 -7.26 9.13 -14.92
N ILE A 226 -7.49 7.83 -14.70
CA ILE A 226 -7.37 7.19 -13.39
C ILE A 226 -5.94 6.71 -13.17
N ARG A 227 -5.36 7.23 -12.08
CA ARG A 227 -3.95 7.17 -11.72
C ARG A 227 -3.69 6.11 -10.65
N ARG A 228 -4.25 4.91 -10.81
CA ARG A 228 -4.08 3.82 -9.85
C ARG A 228 -3.73 2.52 -10.54
N LEU A 229 -2.84 1.78 -9.92
CA LEU A 229 -2.33 0.48 -10.36
C LEU A 229 -2.75 -0.59 -9.38
N ALA A 230 -3.02 -1.79 -9.89
CA ALA A 230 -3.12 -3.00 -9.09
C ALA A 230 -2.44 -4.18 -9.78
N THR A 231 -1.87 -5.06 -8.98
CA THR A 231 -1.29 -6.34 -9.41
C THR A 231 -1.37 -7.36 -8.28
N VAL A 232 -1.37 -8.63 -8.65
CA VAL A 232 -1.23 -9.76 -7.73
C VAL A 232 0.06 -10.47 -8.09
N ILE A 233 0.93 -10.70 -7.11
CA ILE A 233 2.18 -11.45 -7.27
C ILE A 233 2.08 -12.72 -6.44
N LYS A 234 2.32 -13.88 -7.05
CA LYS A 234 2.51 -15.15 -6.35
C LYS A 234 3.99 -15.41 -6.20
N VAL A 235 4.40 -15.92 -5.03
CA VAL A 235 5.80 -16.29 -4.76
C VAL A 235 5.95 -17.78 -4.42
N VAL A 236 7.17 -18.31 -4.55
CA VAL A 236 7.53 -19.69 -4.15
C VAL A 236 7.45 -19.90 -2.64
N ALA A 237 7.55 -18.82 -1.85
CA ALA A 237 7.59 -18.91 -0.39
C ALA A 237 6.28 -19.46 0.21
N THR A 238 6.43 -20.31 1.23
CA THR A 238 5.32 -20.81 2.04
C THR A 238 5.05 -19.85 3.19
N TRP A 239 3.78 -19.67 3.55
CA TRP A 239 3.42 -18.82 4.67
C TRP A 239 3.99 -19.35 6.00
N THR A 240 4.61 -18.44 6.76
CA THR A 240 4.94 -18.61 8.17
C THR A 240 4.32 -17.48 9.00
N PRO A 241 3.93 -17.70 10.26
CA PRO A 241 3.45 -16.62 11.12
C PRO A 241 4.46 -15.47 11.21
N ILE A 242 3.96 -14.23 11.19
CA ILE A 242 4.81 -13.04 11.41
C ILE A 242 5.00 -12.91 12.92
N GLU A 243 6.24 -12.93 13.40
CA GLU A 243 6.55 -12.63 14.79
C GLU A 243 6.42 -11.12 15.01
N VAL A 244 5.48 -10.71 15.87
CA VAL A 244 5.32 -9.31 16.25
C VAL A 244 6.39 -9.00 17.30
N LEU A 245 7.44 -8.27 16.90
CA LEU A 245 8.48 -7.74 17.80
C LEU A 245 8.00 -6.50 18.56
#